data_AF-A0A938PKF9-F1
#
_entry.id   AF-A0A938PKF9-F1
#
_cell.length_a   1.000
_cell.length_b   1.000
_cell.length_c   1.000
_cell.angle_alpha   90.00
_cell.angle_beta   90.00
_cell.angle_gamma   90.00
#
_symmetry.space_group_name_H-M   'P 1'
#
loop_
_entity.id
_entity.type
_entity.pdbx_description
1 polymer ?
#
loop_
_entity_poly.entity_id
_entity_poly.type
_entity_poly.pdbx_seq_one_letter_code
_entity_poly.pdbx_strand_id
1 'polypeptide(L)'
;MAYSGRDLRDVLCEQFERVVGKDNHVHFERLVLHLPPDRIRHHCVKAKARVHRYLDCELAVFHGHRCLGWYDANGVIKLSLQKAAA
;
A
#
# COMPACT_ATOMS: atom_id res chain seq x y z
N MET A 1 -25.63 1.29 20.67
CA MET A 1 -25.02 1.10 19.34
C MET A 1 -23.53 1.35 19.45
N ALA A 2 -22.69 0.32 19.32
CA ALA A 2 -21.25 0.54 19.24
C ALA A 2 -20.95 1.19 17.89
N TYR A 3 -20.30 2.34 17.89
CA TYR A 3 -19.79 2.95 16.67
C TYR A 3 -18.78 1.98 16.07
N SER A 4 -19.17 1.26 15.01
CA SER A 4 -18.26 0.42 14.21
C SER A 4 -17.41 1.30 13.29
N GLY A 5 -16.93 2.41 13.84
CA GLY A 5 -16.24 3.48 13.14
C GLY A 5 -15.16 2.96 12.23
N ARG A 6 -14.84 3.75 11.19
CA ARG A 6 -13.60 3.55 10.44
C ARG A 6 -12.45 3.35 11.41
N ASP A 7 -11.59 2.37 11.11
CA ASP A 7 -10.43 2.10 11.95
C ASP A 7 -9.68 3.41 12.18
N LEU A 8 -9.49 3.77 13.45
CA LEU A 8 -8.85 5.03 13.82
C LEU A 8 -7.45 5.11 13.20
N ARG A 9 -6.81 3.97 12.96
CA ARG A 9 -5.52 3.86 12.26
C ARG A 9 -5.62 4.35 10.82
N ASP A 10 -6.71 4.05 10.11
CA ASP A 10 -6.92 4.52 8.73
C ASP A 10 -7.21 6.03 8.68
N VAL A 11 -7.85 6.57 9.71
CA VAL A 11 -8.17 8.01 9.81
C VAL A 11 -6.94 8.83 10.19
N LEU A 12 -6.11 8.31 11.10
CA LEU A 12 -4.92 9.01 11.62
C LEU A 12 -3.63 8.70 10.84
N CYS A 13 -3.67 7.82 9.84
CA CYS A 13 -2.49 7.52 9.02
C CYS A 13 -2.08 8.72 8.14
N GLU A 14 -0.79 8.84 7.91
CA GLU A 14 -0.26 9.80 6.96
C GLU A 14 -0.35 9.21 5.56
N GLN A 15 -0.93 9.96 4.61
CA GLN A 15 -1.18 9.48 3.26
C GLN A 15 -0.30 10.24 2.26
N PHE A 16 0.51 9.50 1.51
CA PHE A 16 1.44 10.06 0.54
C PHE A 16 1.15 9.54 -0.86
N GLU A 17 0.85 10.44 -1.80
CA GLU A 17 0.72 10.08 -3.20
C GLU A 17 2.11 9.84 -3.82
N ARG A 18 2.29 8.66 -4.42
CA ARG A 18 3.51 8.24 -5.11
C ARG A 18 3.16 7.61 -6.45
N VAL A 19 4.15 7.52 -7.33
CA VAL A 19 3.99 6.87 -8.63
C VAL A 19 4.70 5.53 -8.59
N VAL A 20 4.02 4.48 -9.04
CA VAL A 20 4.63 3.15 -9.18
C VAL A 20 5.67 3.21 -10.30
N GLY A 21 6.91 2.87 -9.97
CA GLY A 21 8.03 2.77 -10.89
C GLY A 21 7.82 1.67 -11.94
N LYS A 22 8.66 1.68 -12.96
CA LYS A 22 8.59 0.70 -14.06
C LYS A 22 8.78 -0.74 -13.58
N ASP A 23 9.58 -0.94 -12.54
CA ASP A 23 9.89 -2.27 -11.99
C ASP A 23 9.03 -2.60 -10.76
N ASN A 24 7.75 -2.16 -10.77
CA ASN A 24 6.76 -2.43 -9.72
C ASN A 24 7.23 -2.10 -8.30
N HIS A 25 7.98 -1.03 -8.14
CA HIS A 25 8.39 -0.53 -6.83
C HIS A 25 7.85 0.87 -6.61
N VAL A 26 7.58 1.19 -5.35
CA VAL A 26 7.23 2.55 -4.93
C VAL A 26 8.37 3.06 -4.06
N HIS A 27 8.96 4.17 -4.48
CA HIS A 27 9.94 4.89 -3.66
C HIS A 27 9.20 5.68 -2.59
N PHE A 28 9.54 5.41 -1.33
CA PHE A 28 9.00 6.12 -0.19
C PHE A 28 10.14 6.46 0.78
N GLU A 29 10.47 7.74 0.89
CA GLU A 29 11.60 8.24 1.69
C GLU A 29 12.92 7.53 1.33
N ARG A 30 13.48 6.71 2.23
CA ARG A 30 14.70 5.90 2.02
C ARG A 30 14.40 4.43 1.75
N LEU A 31 13.12 4.09 1.56
CA LEU A 31 12.64 2.73 1.37
C LEU A 31 12.19 2.50 -0.07
N VAL A 32 12.44 1.29 -0.55
CA VAL A 32 11.96 0.80 -1.84
C VAL A 32 10.94 -0.30 -1.54
N LEU A 33 9.66 0.04 -1.67
CA LEU A 33 8.57 -0.90 -1.44
C LEU A 33 8.35 -1.71 -2.71
N HIS A 34 8.76 -2.97 -2.71
CA HIS A 34 8.56 -3.87 -3.83
C HIS A 34 7.14 -4.43 -3.83
N LEU A 35 6.36 -4.08 -4.85
CA LEU A 35 5.04 -4.65 -5.02
C LEU A 35 5.18 -6.07 -5.57
N PRO A 36 4.42 -7.04 -5.04
CA PRO A 36 4.40 -8.39 -5.59
C PRO A 36 3.94 -8.33 -7.05
N PRO A 37 4.52 -9.15 -7.95
CA PRO A 37 4.15 -9.17 -9.35
C PRO A 37 2.68 -9.60 -9.49
N ASP A 38 1.81 -8.66 -9.83
CA ASP A 38 0.43 -8.97 -10.19
C ASP A 38 0.41 -9.86 -11.44
N ARG A 39 -0.49 -10.85 -11.44
CA ARG A 39 -0.72 -11.75 -12.58
C ARG A 39 -1.24 -10.98 -13.80
N ILE A 40 -1.70 -9.74 -13.63
CA ILE A 40 -2.13 -8.80 -14.66
C ILE A 40 -1.03 -7.74 -14.84
N ARG A 41 0.05 -8.12 -15.52
CA ARG A 41 1.28 -7.30 -15.76
C ARG A 41 1.08 -5.94 -16.46
N HIS A 42 -0.14 -5.55 -16.81
CA HIS A 42 -0.38 -4.48 -17.77
C HIS A 42 -0.91 -3.16 -17.18
N HIS A 43 -1.40 -3.10 -15.94
CA HIS A 43 -2.17 -1.93 -15.47
C HIS A 43 -1.61 -1.13 -14.28
N CYS A 44 -0.45 -1.47 -13.72
CA CYS A 44 0.11 -0.73 -12.55
C CYS A 44 1.33 0.14 -12.85
N VAL A 45 1.94 0.05 -14.04
CA VAL A 45 3.10 0.88 -14.40
C VAL A 45 2.65 2.33 -14.62
N LYS A 46 3.25 3.29 -13.89
CA LYS A 46 2.83 4.71 -13.80
C LYS A 46 1.48 4.96 -13.10
N ALA A 47 0.93 3.96 -12.43
CA ALA A 47 -0.25 4.17 -11.61
C ALA A 47 0.07 5.09 -10.41
N LYS A 48 -0.87 5.98 -10.09
CA LYS A 48 -0.84 6.70 -8.81
C LYS A 48 -1.15 5.71 -7.70
N ALA A 49 -0.22 5.55 -6.78
CA ALA A 49 -0.37 4.78 -5.56
C ALA A 49 -0.39 5.72 -4.35
N ARG A 50 -1.09 5.33 -3.30
CA ARG A 50 -1.08 6.02 -2.00
C ARG A 50 -0.35 5.14 -1.01
N VAL A 51 0.73 5.66 -0.44
CA VAL A 51 1.42 5.03 0.67
C VAL A 51 0.81 5.58 1.96
N HIS A 52 0.22 4.71 2.76
CA HIS A 52 -0.28 5.03 4.09
C HIS A 52 0.81 4.65 5.08
N ARG A 53 1.25 5.60 5.90
CA ARG A 53 2.13 5.36 7.05
C ARG A 53 1.30 5.43 8.33
N TYR A 54 1.28 4.32 9.05
CA TYR A 54 0.60 4.20 10.33
C TYR A 54 1.52 4.64 11.48
N LEU A 55 0.93 4.85 12.66
CA LEU A 55 1.65 5.33 13.85
C LEU A 55 2.72 4.35 14.37
N ASP A 56 2.59 3.07 14.06
CA ASP A 56 3.55 2.00 14.36
C ASP A 56 4.65 1.88 13.29
N CYS A 57 4.72 2.84 12.38
CA CYS A 57 5.59 2.87 11.22
C CYS A 57 5.30 1.76 10.19
N GLU A 58 4.20 1.01 10.30
CA GLU A 58 3.77 0.14 9.22
C GLU A 58 3.37 0.96 7.99
N LEU A 59 3.57 0.36 6.83
CA LEU A 59 3.31 1.00 5.54
C LEU A 59 2.32 0.14 4.76
N ALA A 60 1.30 0.76 4.19
CA ALA A 60 0.41 0.09 3.26
C ALA A 60 0.38 0.85 1.93
N VAL A 61 0.48 0.13 0.82
CA VAL A 61 0.42 0.73 -0.51
C VAL A 61 -0.94 0.43 -1.12
N PHE A 62 -1.66 1.48 -1.50
CA PHE A 62 -2.97 1.40 -2.12
C PHE A 62 -2.94 1.93 -3.55
N HIS A 63 -3.76 1.35 -4.41
CA HIS A 63 -4.10 1.90 -5.71
C HIS A 63 -5.61 2.02 -5.82
N GLY A 64 -6.10 3.27 -5.75
CA GLY A 64 -7.53 3.54 -5.56
C GLY A 64 -8.04 2.87 -4.29
N HIS A 65 -9.11 2.09 -4.41
CA HIS A 65 -9.70 1.29 -3.32
C HIS A 65 -8.97 -0.02 -3.00
N ARG A 66 -7.96 -0.43 -3.79
CA ARG A 66 -7.27 -1.71 -3.63
C ARG A 66 -6.00 -1.55 -2.81
N CYS A 67 -5.83 -2.39 -1.80
CA CYS A 67 -4.55 -2.54 -1.11
C CYS A 67 -3.65 -3.48 -1.94
N LEU A 68 -2.47 -3.01 -2.32
CA LEU A 68 -1.47 -3.76 -3.08
C LEU A 68 -0.54 -4.56 -2.17
N GLY A 69 -0.32 -4.09 -0.94
CA GLY A 69 0.51 -4.80 0.03
C GLY A 69 0.71 -4.01 1.33
N TRP A 70 0.97 -4.76 2.39
CA TRP A 70 1.40 -4.26 3.69
C TRP A 70 2.87 -4.55 3.89
N TYR A 71 3.57 -3.56 4.43
CA TYR A 71 4.99 -3.58 4.69
C TYR A 71 5.23 -3.15 6.13
N ASP A 72 6.31 -3.68 6.73
CA ASP A 72 6.78 -3.18 8.00
C ASP A 72 7.53 -1.84 7.86
N ALA A 73 8.00 -1.30 8.98
CA ALA A 73 8.77 -0.06 9.03
C ALA A 73 10.11 -0.09 8.25
N ASN A 74 10.60 -1.29 7.91
CA ASN A 74 11.81 -1.47 7.11
C ASN A 74 11.49 -1.63 5.60
N GLY A 75 10.21 -1.59 5.23
CA GLY A 75 9.77 -1.82 3.85
C GLY A 75 9.72 -3.29 3.44
N VAL A 76 9.76 -4.23 4.40
CA VAL A 76 9.63 -5.66 4.15
C VAL A 76 8.15 -6.02 4.07
N ILE A 77 7.76 -6.75 3.02
CA ILE A 77 6.37 -7.15 2.82
C ILE A 77 5.91 -8.11 3.94
N LYS A 78 4.89 -7.69 4.71
CA LYS A 78 4.25 -8.49 5.76
C LYS A 78 3.09 -9.33 5.22
N LEU A 79 2.26 -8.72 4.39
CA LEU A 79 1.07 -9.36 3.86
C LEU A 79 0.80 -8.85 2.45
N SER A 80 0.83 -9.75 1.47
CA SER A 80 0.30 -9.50 0.14
C SER A 80 -1.20 -9.86 0.14
N LEU A 81 -2.07 -8.85 0.21
CA LEU A 81 -3.51 -9.06 0.05
C LEU A 81 -3.87 -9.19 -1.43
N GLN A 82 -3.40 -10.25 -2.08
CA GLN A 82 -3.90 -10.67 -3.40
C GLN A 82 -4.87 -11.84 -3.27
N LYS A 83 -5.97 -11.64 -2.55
CA LYS A 83 -7.17 -12.49 -2.63
C LYS A 83 -8.42 -11.69 -2.26
N ALA A 84 -9.09 -11.12 -3.26
CA ALA A 84 -10.54 -10.92 -3.26
C ALA A 84 -10.98 -10.31 -4.61
N ALA A 85 -11.10 -11.15 -5.63
CA ALA A 85 -12.04 -10.94 -6.72
C ALA A 85 -12.35 -12.33 -7.29
N ALA A 86 -13.28 -13.02 -6.63
CA ALA A 86 -14.10 -14.07 -7.22
C ALA A 86 -15.43 -13.44 -7.61
#